data_AF-A0A085FN61-F1
#
_entry.id   AF-A0A085FN61-F1
#
_cell.length_a   1.000
_cell.length_b   1.000
_cell.length_c   1.000
_cell.angle_alpha   90.00
_cell.angle_beta   90.00
_cell.angle_gamma   90.00
#
_symmetry.space_group_name_H-M   'P 1'
#
loop_
_entity.id
_entity.type
_entity.pdbx_description
1 polymer ?
#
loop_
_entity_poly.entity_id
_entity_poly.type
_entity_poly.pdbx_seq_one_letter_code
_entity_poly.pdbx_strand_id
1 'polypeptide(L)'
;MDEPTAALGPAETKQVADLILELKRQGIGIFLISHDLHDVFDLADRVSVMKNGRVVGTARTGDVTQDEVLAMNISGKCPARATPGPGAPRGQA
;
A
#
# COMPACT_ATOMS: atom_id res chain seq x y z
N MET A 1 -0.27 -7.59 -9.20
CA MET A 1 -1.69 -7.92 -9.14
C MET A 1 -2.43 -6.60 -9.07
N ASP A 2 -3.27 -6.33 -10.07
CA ASP A 2 -4.02 -5.08 -10.17
C ASP A 2 -5.43 -5.27 -9.63
N GLU A 3 -5.72 -4.67 -8.49
CA GLU A 3 -7.00 -4.74 -7.76
C GLU A 3 -7.64 -6.14 -7.73
N PRO A 4 -6.96 -7.18 -7.21
CA PRO A 4 -7.38 -8.58 -7.37
C PRO A 4 -8.65 -8.95 -6.61
N THR A 5 -9.14 -8.08 -5.72
CA THR A 5 -10.29 -8.29 -4.83
C THR A 5 -11.51 -7.42 -5.19
N ALA A 6 -11.42 -6.52 -6.19
CA ALA A 6 -12.42 -5.47 -6.45
C ALA A 6 -13.84 -5.97 -6.78
N ALA A 7 -13.99 -7.18 -7.33
CA ALA A 7 -15.28 -7.75 -7.73
C ALA A 7 -15.67 -9.01 -6.91
N LEU A 8 -14.96 -9.26 -5.81
CA LEU A 8 -15.09 -10.49 -5.03
C LEU A 8 -15.97 -10.28 -3.80
N GLY A 9 -16.68 -11.34 -3.41
CA GLY A 9 -17.36 -11.39 -2.12
C GLY A 9 -16.37 -11.64 -0.97
N PRO A 10 -16.81 -11.53 0.29
CA PRO A 10 -15.92 -11.69 1.45
C PRO A 10 -15.18 -13.04 1.49
N ALA A 11 -15.83 -14.11 1.04
CA ALA A 11 -15.23 -15.44 1.02
C ALA A 11 -14.14 -15.55 -0.05
N GLU A 12 -14.41 -15.04 -1.26
CA GLU A 12 -13.46 -15.04 -2.37
C GLU A 12 -12.28 -14.10 -2.10
N THR A 13 -12.52 -12.92 -1.52
CA THR A 13 -11.47 -12.00 -1.07
C THR A 13 -10.53 -12.68 -0.08
N LYS A 14 -11.09 -13.43 0.89
CA LYS A 14 -10.27 -14.20 1.84
C LYS A 14 -9.41 -15.26 1.15
N GLN A 15 -9.95 -15.97 0.15
CA GLN A 15 -9.17 -16.97 -0.60
C GLN A 15 -7.99 -16.33 -1.35
N VAL A 16 -8.20 -15.17 -1.96
CA VAL A 16 -7.13 -14.41 -2.62
C VAL A 16 -6.08 -13.94 -1.62
N ALA A 17 -6.50 -13.39 -0.48
CA ALA A 17 -5.61 -12.99 0.61
C ALA A 17 -4.75 -14.16 1.12
N ASP A 18 -5.37 -15.31 1.39
CA ASP A 18 -4.68 -16.52 1.86
C ASP A 18 -3.64 -17.01 0.85
N LEU A 19 -3.95 -16.94 -0.46
CA LEU A 19 -3.02 -17.27 -1.53
C LEU A 19 -1.84 -16.30 -1.58
N ILE A 20 -2.10 -14.99 -1.49
CA ILE A 20 -1.04 -13.97 -1.47
C ILE A 20 -0.08 -14.21 -0.29
N LEU A 21 -0.62 -14.52 0.90
CA LEU A 21 0.18 -14.83 2.08
C LEU A 21 1.00 -16.11 1.93
N GLU A 22 0.47 -17.15 1.28
CA GLU A 22 1.23 -18.37 0.98
C GLU A 22 2.38 -18.09 0.00
N LEU A 23 2.12 -17.38 -1.10
CA LEU A 23 3.17 -17.03 -2.06
C LEU A 23 4.26 -16.16 -1.42
N LYS A 24 3.88 -15.23 -0.55
CA LYS A 24 4.81 -14.44 0.27
C LYS A 24 5.66 -15.32 1.18
N ARG A 25 5.09 -16.32 1.87
CA ARG A 25 5.84 -17.29 2.70
C ARG A 25 6.84 -18.10 1.90
N GLN A 26 6.56 -18.38 0.64
CA GLN A 26 7.48 -19.06 -0.28
C GLN A 26 8.62 -18.15 -0.78
N GLY A 27 8.67 -16.88 -0.35
CA GLY A 27 9.69 -15.92 -0.75
C GLY A 27 9.42 -15.26 -2.10
N ILE A 28 8.19 -15.37 -2.63
CA ILE A 28 7.82 -14.75 -3.90
C ILE A 28 7.50 -13.27 -3.64
N GLY A 29 8.18 -12.38 -4.37
CA GLY A 29 7.90 -10.95 -4.35
C GLY A 29 6.59 -10.64 -5.06
N ILE A 30 5.70 -9.90 -4.40
CA ILE A 30 4.38 -9.53 -4.93
C ILE A 30 4.27 -8.01 -4.98
N PHE A 31 3.91 -7.48 -6.15
CA PHE A 31 3.44 -6.11 -6.30
C PHE A 31 1.91 -6.12 -6.26
N LEU A 32 1.32 -5.62 -5.18
CA LEU A 32 -0.12 -5.49 -5.01
C LEU A 32 -0.55 -4.04 -5.24
N ILE A 33 -1.52 -3.84 -6.12
CA ILE A 33 -2.19 -2.55 -6.32
C ILE A 33 -3.56 -2.69 -5.69
N SER A 34 -3.85 -1.85 -4.71
CA SER A 34 -5.15 -1.78 -4.04
C SER A 34 -5.38 -0.35 -3.55
N HIS A 35 -6.64 0.07 -3.58
CA HIS A 35 -7.09 1.29 -2.92
C HIS A 35 -7.72 1.01 -1.54
N ASP A 36 -7.92 -0.26 -1.17
CA ASP A 36 -8.38 -0.68 0.15
C ASP A 36 -7.19 -0.77 1.12
N LEU A 37 -7.22 0.05 2.17
CA LEU A 37 -6.15 0.10 3.17
C LEU A 37 -6.14 -1.12 4.10
N HIS A 38 -7.25 -1.85 4.25
CA HIS A 38 -7.24 -3.10 4.99
C HIS A 38 -6.40 -4.14 4.25
N ASP A 39 -6.66 -4.36 2.96
CA ASP A 39 -5.88 -5.27 2.12
C ASP A 39 -4.38 -4.91 2.12
N VAL A 40 -4.06 -3.62 2.00
CA VAL A 40 -2.66 -3.15 1.99
C VAL A 40 -1.97 -3.48 3.31
N PHE A 41 -2.60 -3.21 4.45
CA PHE A 41 -1.99 -3.42 5.76
C PHE A 41 -1.92 -4.90 6.15
N ASP A 42 -2.88 -5.72 5.72
CA ASP A 42 -2.91 -7.15 6.02
C ASP A 42 -1.93 -7.95 5.15
N LEU A 43 -1.67 -7.51 3.92
CA LEU A 43 -0.93 -8.30 2.92
C LEU A 43 0.49 -7.76 2.66
N ALA A 44 0.69 -6.45 2.68
CA ALA A 44 1.94 -5.84 2.23
C ALA A 44 2.93 -5.55 3.38
N ASP A 45 4.23 -5.70 3.10
CA ASP A 45 5.29 -5.26 4.02
C ASP A 45 5.59 -3.76 3.89
N ARG A 46 5.28 -3.20 2.73
CA ARG A 46 5.55 -1.82 2.35
C ARG A 46 4.39 -1.28 1.53
N VAL A 47 4.12 0.00 1.71
CA VAL A 47 3.13 0.75 0.93
C VAL A 47 3.83 1.90 0.22
N SER A 48 3.49 2.11 -1.06
CA SER A 48 3.90 3.29 -1.81
C SER A 48 2.65 3.98 -2.34
N VAL A 49 2.51 5.27 -2.04
CA VAL A 49 1.35 6.04 -2.52
C VAL A 49 1.76 6.84 -3.75
N MET A 50 0.94 6.75 -4.78
CA MET A 50 1.09 7.55 -6.00
C MET A 50 -0.03 8.58 -6.08
N LYS A 51 0.31 9.79 -6.53
CA LYS A 51 -0.62 10.87 -6.84
C LYS A 51 -0.18 11.58 -8.10
N ASN A 52 -1.11 11.83 -9.02
CA ASN A 52 -0.84 12.49 -10.31
C ASN A 52 0.34 11.86 -11.07
N GLY A 53 0.39 10.52 -11.10
CA GLY A 53 1.43 9.75 -11.80
C GLY A 53 2.81 9.77 -11.15
N ARG A 54 2.96 10.31 -9.93
CA ARG A 54 4.24 10.37 -9.20
C ARG A 54 4.13 9.73 -7.82
N VAL A 55 5.17 9.04 -7.39
CA VAL A 55 5.26 8.48 -6.04
C VAL A 55 5.42 9.62 -5.04
N VAL A 56 4.46 9.74 -4.13
CA VAL A 56 4.48 10.70 -3.03
C VAL A 56 5.45 10.24 -1.94
N GLY A 57 5.37 8.96 -1.57
CA GLY A 57 6.24 8.37 -0.56
C GLY A 57 6.04 6.87 -0.43
N THR A 58 6.99 6.25 0.26
CA THR A 58 7.01 4.81 0.54
C THR A 58 7.30 4.58 2.03
N ALA A 59 6.53 3.72 2.67
CA ALA A 59 6.72 3.35 4.08
C ALA A 59 6.67 1.83 4.26
N ARG A 60 7.21 1.32 5.37
CA ARG A 60 6.83 -0.01 5.84
C ARG A 60 5.45 0.10 6.49
N THR A 61 4.58 -0.88 6.25
CA THR A 61 3.22 -0.89 6.80
C THR A 61 3.22 -0.90 8.33
N GLY A 62 4.23 -1.52 8.96
CA GLY A 62 4.41 -1.50 10.42
C GLY A 62 4.93 -0.18 11.02
N ASP A 63 5.39 0.77 10.19
CA ASP A 63 5.95 2.05 10.65
C ASP A 63 4.96 3.21 10.54
N VAL A 64 3.80 3.02 9.91
CA VAL A 64 2.79 4.05 9.67
C VAL A 64 1.38 3.56 10.01
N THR A 65 0.45 4.48 10.24
CA THR A 65 -0.97 4.14 10.42
C THR A 65 -1.75 4.23 9.11
N GLN A 66 -2.93 3.61 9.06
CA GLN A 66 -3.85 3.77 7.92
C GLN A 66 -4.20 5.24 7.67
N ASP A 67 -4.41 6.03 8.74
CA ASP A 67 -4.69 7.46 8.65
C ASP A 67 -3.54 8.26 8.03
N GLU A 68 -2.28 7.91 8.35
CA GLU A 68 -1.11 8.56 7.75
C GLU A 68 -0.99 8.24 6.25
N VAL A 69 -1.28 7.00 5.85
CA VAL A 69 -1.30 6.59 4.43
C VAL A 69 -2.46 7.25 3.69
N LEU A 70 -3.63 7.34 4.31
CA LEU A 70 -4.79 8.05 3.76
C LEU A 70 -4.49 9.54 3.59
N ALA A 71 -3.87 10.17 4.58
CA ALA A 71 -3.42 11.55 4.50
C ALA A 71 -2.39 11.76 3.37
N MET A 72 -1.49 10.80 3.14
CA MET A 72 -0.54 10.82 2.02
C MET A 72 -1.28 10.76 0.66
N ASN A 73 -2.33 9.96 0.55
CA ASN A 73 -3.16 9.87 -0.66
C ASN A 73 -3.92 11.19 -0.94
N ILE A 74 -4.60 11.73 0.07
CA ILE A 74 -5.45 12.92 -0.08
C ILE A 74 -4.61 14.19 -0.20
N SER A 75 -3.69 14.42 0.74
CA SER A 75 -2.97 15.69 0.88
C SER A 75 -1.57 15.68 0.24
N GLY A 76 -1.04 14.51 -0.09
CA GLY A 76 0.34 14.36 -0.57
C GLY A 76 1.40 14.55 0.52
N LYS A 77 1.02 14.72 1.79
CA LYS A 77 1.99 14.87 2.89
C LYS A 77 2.62 13.53 3.22
N CYS A 78 3.95 13.50 3.26
CA CYS A 78 4.71 12.32 3.63
C CYS A 78 4.83 12.27 5.17
N PRO A 79 4.37 11.22 5.86
CA PRO A 79 4.62 11.05 7.28
C PRO A 79 6.12 10.90 7.53
N ALA A 80 6.58 11.28 8.72
CA ALA A 80 8.01 11.37 9.04
C ALA A 80 8.76 10.04 8.88
N ARG A 81 8.07 8.91 9.01
CA ARG A 81 8.63 7.55 8.88
C ARG A 81 8.56 7.00 7.46
N ALA A 82 7.99 7.73 6.52
CA ALA A 82 7.98 7.36 5.12
C ALA A 82 9.17 8.01 4.39
N THR A 83 9.76 7.28 3.45
CA THR A 83 10.72 7.82 2.51
C THR A 83 9.98 8.64 1.44
N PRO A 84 10.26 9.95 1.30
CA PRO A 84 9.64 10.80 0.28
C PRO A 84 10.01 10.37 -1.14
N GLY A 85 9.04 10.43 -2.06
CA GLY A 85 9.24 10.15 -3.48
C GLY A 85 9.29 11.43 -4.34
N PRO A 86 9.46 11.30 -5.67
CA PRO A 86 9.55 12.44 -6.58
C PRO A 86 8.28 13.31 -6.68
N GLY A 87 7.15 12.82 -6.16
CA GLY A 87 5.88 13.52 -6.06
C GLY A 87 5.62 14.17 -4.70
N ALA A 88 6.55 14.04 -3.74
CA ALA A 88 6.44 14.70 -2.44
C ALA A 88 6.42 16.23 -2.59
N PRO A 89 5.66 16.97 -1.75
CA PRO A 89 5.71 18.42 -1.69
C PRO A 89 7.13 18.91 -1.44
N ARG A 90 7.57 19.94 -2.18
CA ARG A 90 8.90 20.55 -2.01
C ARG A 90 9.11 20.98 -0.55
N GLY A 91 10.22 20.55 0.07
CA GLY A 91 10.57 20.85 1.47
C GLY A 91 10.30 19.72 2.48
N GLN A 92 9.86 18.54 2.03
CA GLN A 92 9.70 17.33 2.86
C GLN A 92 10.65 16.18 2.47
N ALA A 93 11.59 16.42 1.56
CA ALA A 93 12.56 15.45 1.06
C ALA A 93 13.96 15.73 1.62
#